data_AF-A0AAV4DRR7-F1
#
_entry.id   AF-A0AAV4DRR7-F1
#
_cell.length_a   1.000
_cell.length_b   1.000
_cell.length_c   1.000
_cell.angle_alpha   90.00
_cell.angle_beta   90.00
_cell.angle_gamma   90.00
#
_symmetry.space_group_name_H-M   'P 1'
#
loop_
_entity.id
_entity.type
_entity.pdbx_description
1 polymer ?
#
loop_
_entity_poly.entity_id
_entity_poly.type
_entity_poly.pdbx_seq_one_letter_code
_entity_poly.pdbx_strand_id
1 'polypeptide(L)'
;MYDADPSHRQAAARSERVLNIYGVECPPINGKGSTLKHPKSDDTAEHILKIFHPAKLHLQGYKPQKVQADGNCFYRAVSLGCFGTDKFHTLLRMLSRIEVLLHPKAYDISHNDYIDIFEDPHHAHYSYDELCESISKDGVYSCMLAVACTKSVIGKGIMTYYPPKTLE
;
A
#
# COMPACT_ATOMS: atom_id res chain seq x y z
N MET A 1 23.96 5.92 0.44
CA MET A 1 22.83 6.86 0.52
C MET A 1 22.29 6.99 -0.89
N TYR A 2 21.20 6.31 -1.22
CA TYR A 2 20.52 6.53 -2.49
C TYR A 2 19.66 7.78 -2.33
N ASP A 3 20.07 8.87 -2.97
CA ASP A 3 19.21 10.05 -3.11
C ASP A 3 17.99 9.64 -3.93
N ALA A 4 16.81 9.65 -3.32
CA ALA A 4 15.56 9.41 -4.01
C ALA A 4 15.39 10.44 -5.14
N ASP A 5 15.14 9.93 -6.35
CA ASP A 5 14.87 10.70 -7.57
C ASP A 5 13.92 11.89 -7.29
N PRO A 6 14.24 13.12 -7.74
CA PRO A 6 13.35 14.27 -7.71
C PRO A 6 11.92 14.00 -8.19
N SER A 7 11.71 13.05 -9.11
CA SER A 7 10.38 12.62 -9.58
C SER A 7 9.53 12.02 -8.45
N HIS A 8 10.14 11.24 -7.54
CA HIS A 8 9.50 10.68 -6.36
C HIS A 8 9.20 11.74 -5.30
N ARG A 9 10.05 12.77 -5.18
CA ARG A 9 9.75 13.95 -4.34
C ARG A 9 8.58 14.75 -4.89
N GLN A 10 8.40 14.81 -6.22
CA GLN A 10 7.26 15.48 -6.84
C GLN A 10 5.94 14.74 -6.61
N ALA A 11 5.94 13.40 -6.62
CA ALA A 11 4.75 12.61 -6.27
C ALA A 11 4.38 12.76 -4.78
N ALA A 12 5.37 12.73 -3.88
CA ALA A 12 5.16 12.92 -2.43
C ALA A 12 4.77 14.37 -2.05
N ALA A 13 5.18 15.37 -2.83
CA ALA A 13 4.77 16.76 -2.67
C ALA A 13 3.38 17.05 -3.28
N ARG A 14 2.86 16.19 -4.19
CA ARG A 14 1.51 16.32 -4.75
C ARG A 14 0.42 15.80 -3.82
N SER A 15 0.77 14.88 -2.93
CA SER A 15 -0.15 14.27 -1.96
C SER A 15 -0.50 15.18 -0.77
N GLU A 16 0.05 16.40 -0.71
CA GLU A 16 -0.17 17.34 0.41
C GLU A 16 -1.62 17.79 0.59
N ARG A 17 -2.56 17.41 -0.30
CA ARG A 17 -3.87 18.06 -0.27
C ARG A 17 -5.12 17.25 -0.56
N VAL A 18 -5.16 15.94 -0.75
CA VAL A 18 -6.49 15.28 -0.80
C VAL A 18 -7.22 15.44 0.55
N LEU A 19 -6.55 15.05 1.63
CA LEU A 19 -7.11 15.15 2.99
C LEU A 19 -7.42 16.61 3.38
N ASN A 20 -6.49 17.53 3.08
CA ASN A 20 -6.69 18.95 3.35
C ASN A 20 -7.76 19.60 2.45
N ILE A 21 -7.91 19.17 1.18
CA ILE A 21 -8.95 19.67 0.25
C ILE A 21 -10.34 19.25 0.74
N TYR A 22 -10.49 18.00 1.22
CA TYR A 22 -11.79 17.48 1.66
C TYR A 22 -12.05 17.65 3.16
N GLY A 23 -11.16 18.30 3.90
CA GLY A 23 -11.29 18.49 5.36
C GLY A 23 -11.34 17.16 6.13
N VAL A 24 -10.76 16.09 5.57
CA VAL A 24 -10.76 14.77 6.18
C VAL A 24 -9.52 14.66 7.05
N GLU A 25 -9.71 14.63 8.37
CA GLU A 25 -8.63 14.33 9.29
C GLU A 25 -8.27 12.85 9.21
N CYS A 26 -7.06 12.56 8.72
CA CYS A 26 -6.49 11.22 8.91
C CYS A 26 -6.12 11.04 10.38
N PRO A 27 -6.36 9.84 10.95
CA PRO A 27 -5.80 9.49 12.24
C PRO A 27 -4.29 9.72 12.23
N PRO A 28 -3.70 10.19 13.34
CA PRO A 28 -2.27 10.36 13.41
C PRO A 28 -1.58 9.03 13.10
N ILE A 29 -0.64 9.04 12.17
CA ILE A 29 0.16 7.85 11.86
C ILE A 29 1.02 7.56 13.09
N ASN A 30 0.77 6.42 13.74
CA ASN A 30 1.47 6.02 14.94
C ASN A 30 2.88 5.53 14.56
N GLY A 31 3.84 6.46 14.54
CA GLY A 31 5.24 6.18 14.15
C GLY A 31 6.00 5.27 15.11
N LYS A 32 5.47 5.05 16.31
CA LYS A 32 5.95 4.03 17.26
C LYS A 32 4.89 2.95 17.28
N GLY A 33 5.25 1.76 16.80
CA GLY A 33 4.35 0.60 16.63
C GLY A 33 3.25 0.62 17.68
N SER A 34 2.05 0.95 17.23
CA SER A 34 0.90 1.11 18.12
C SER A 34 0.82 -0.13 19.00
N THR A 35 0.64 0.06 20.30
CA THR A 35 0.18 -0.99 21.21
C THR A 35 -1.21 -1.42 20.76
N LEU A 36 -1.23 -2.31 19.77
CA LEU A 36 -2.43 -2.93 19.25
C LEU A 36 -3.08 -3.69 20.40
N LYS A 37 -4.37 -3.42 20.62
CA LYS A 37 -5.20 -4.18 21.58
C LYS A 37 -5.51 -5.58 21.04
N HIS A 38 -4.48 -6.39 20.76
CA HIS A 38 -4.52 -7.80 20.31
C HIS A 38 -4.65 -8.03 18.78
N PRO A 39 -3.59 -7.76 18.00
CA PRO A 39 -3.51 -8.31 16.64
C PRO A 39 -3.15 -9.79 16.75
N LYS A 40 -3.88 -10.66 16.05
CA LYS A 40 -3.50 -12.08 15.96
C LYS A 40 -2.20 -12.18 15.14
N SER A 41 -1.22 -12.88 15.69
CA SER A 41 0.00 -13.25 14.96
C SER A 41 -0.38 -14.00 13.68
N ASP A 42 0.39 -13.79 12.60
CA ASP A 42 0.28 -14.58 11.39
C ASP A 42 1.44 -15.58 11.30
N ASP A 43 1.21 -16.77 11.84
CA ASP A 43 2.24 -17.82 11.94
C ASP A 43 2.72 -18.28 10.57
N THR A 44 1.86 -18.24 9.54
CA THR A 44 2.23 -18.58 8.16
C THR A 44 3.16 -17.53 7.57
N ALA A 45 2.82 -16.25 7.70
CA ALA A 45 3.69 -15.16 7.25
C ALA A 45 5.01 -15.15 8.03
N GLU A 46 4.98 -15.44 9.34
CA GLU A 46 6.19 -15.59 10.14
C GLU A 46 7.07 -16.74 9.62
N HIS A 47 6.49 -17.90 9.34
CA HIS A 47 7.23 -19.04 8.78
C HIS A 47 7.86 -18.71 7.42
N ILE A 48 7.12 -18.06 6.52
CA ILE A 48 7.62 -17.60 5.22
C ILE A 48 8.80 -16.63 5.41
N LEU A 49 8.65 -15.64 6.29
CA LEU A 49 9.72 -14.67 6.56
C LEU A 49 10.94 -15.32 7.22
N LYS A 50 10.77 -16.37 8.05
CA LYS A 50 11.90 -17.13 8.60
C LYS A 50 12.73 -17.80 7.50
N ILE A 51 12.07 -18.32 6.48
CA ILE A 51 12.74 -19.00 5.36
C ILE A 51 13.43 -17.98 4.45
N PHE A 52 12.71 -16.97 3.99
CA PHE A 52 13.19 -16.09 2.91
C PHE A 52 13.84 -14.79 3.39
N HIS A 53 13.48 -14.29 4.58
CA HIS A 53 13.93 -13.00 5.10
C HIS A 53 14.20 -13.01 6.62
N PRO A 54 15.01 -13.94 7.15
CA PRO A 54 15.17 -14.12 8.61
C PRO A 54 15.66 -12.86 9.33
N ALA A 55 16.48 -12.04 8.66
CA ALA A 55 16.96 -10.77 9.19
C ALA A 55 15.82 -9.80 9.58
N LYS A 56 14.67 -9.85 8.89
CA LYS A 56 13.51 -9.00 9.19
C LYS A 56 12.88 -9.33 10.54
N LEU A 57 12.78 -10.61 10.87
CA LEU A 57 12.24 -11.07 12.13
C LEU A 57 13.24 -10.84 13.27
N HIS A 58 14.49 -11.24 13.08
CA HIS A 58 15.48 -11.27 14.16
C HIS A 58 16.15 -9.93 14.45
N LEU A 59 16.44 -9.12 13.42
CA LEU A 59 17.18 -7.86 13.60
C LEU A 59 16.27 -6.64 13.65
N GLN A 60 15.12 -6.71 12.97
CA GLN A 60 14.19 -5.57 12.88
C GLN A 60 12.96 -5.73 13.79
N GLY A 61 12.84 -6.86 14.50
CA GLY A 61 11.73 -7.14 15.41
C GLY A 61 10.37 -7.17 14.72
N TYR A 62 10.34 -7.45 13.41
CA TYR A 62 9.11 -7.47 12.64
C TYR A 62 8.20 -8.60 13.13
N LYS A 63 6.91 -8.30 13.34
CA LYS A 63 5.91 -9.28 13.76
C LYS A 63 4.75 -9.26 12.79
N PRO A 64 4.62 -10.25 11.89
CA PRO A 64 3.50 -10.36 10.99
C PRO A 64 2.18 -10.43 11.73
N GLN A 65 1.17 -9.73 11.20
CA GLN A 65 -0.15 -9.65 11.80
C GLN A 65 -1.19 -10.03 10.79
N LYS A 66 -2.15 -10.85 11.23
CA LYS A 66 -3.23 -11.32 10.39
C LYS A 66 -4.28 -10.22 10.25
N VAL A 67 -4.70 -9.98 9.01
CA VAL A 67 -5.87 -9.16 8.67
C VAL A 67 -6.97 -10.04 8.06
N GLN A 68 -8.19 -9.52 8.04
CA GLN A 68 -9.31 -10.21 7.42
C GLN A 68 -9.10 -10.35 5.90
N ALA A 69 -9.36 -11.55 5.38
CA ALA A 69 -9.26 -11.88 3.95
C ALA A 69 -10.61 -11.70 3.24
N ASP A 70 -11.05 -10.45 3.13
CA ASP A 70 -12.35 -10.05 2.57
C ASP A 70 -12.21 -9.19 1.30
N GLY A 71 -11.07 -9.27 0.61
CA GLY A 71 -10.73 -8.38 -0.52
C GLY A 71 -10.39 -6.94 -0.13
N ASN A 72 -10.51 -6.56 1.15
CA ASN A 72 -9.93 -5.31 1.69
C ASN A 72 -8.59 -5.54 2.38
N CYS A 73 -8.06 -6.77 2.35
CA CYS A 73 -6.89 -7.17 3.12
C CYS A 73 -5.67 -6.25 2.93
N PHE A 74 -5.44 -5.76 1.71
CA PHE A 74 -4.38 -4.77 1.45
C PHE A 74 -4.59 -3.48 2.27
N TYR A 75 -5.74 -2.81 2.13
CA TYR A 75 -6.03 -1.58 2.86
C TYR A 75 -6.12 -1.80 4.37
N ARG A 76 -6.60 -2.96 4.82
CA ARG A 76 -6.59 -3.37 6.24
C ARG A 76 -5.16 -3.47 6.76
N ALA A 77 -4.25 -4.10 6.01
CA ALA A 77 -2.85 -4.22 6.38
C ALA A 77 -2.14 -2.86 6.44
N VAL A 78 -2.40 -1.98 5.46
CA VAL A 78 -1.86 -0.61 5.48
C VAL A 78 -2.42 0.19 6.66
N SER A 79 -3.73 0.12 6.90
CA SER A 79 -4.38 0.76 8.04
C SER A 79 -3.77 0.27 9.36
N LEU A 80 -3.58 -1.04 9.50
CA LEU A 80 -2.98 -1.64 10.68
C LEU A 80 -1.55 -1.15 10.90
N GLY A 81 -0.72 -1.15 9.85
CA GLY A 81 0.67 -0.71 9.89
C GLY A 81 0.84 0.80 10.15
N CYS A 82 -0.09 1.63 9.68
CA CYS A 82 -0.01 3.09 9.83
C CYS A 82 -0.67 3.58 11.13
N PHE A 83 -1.86 3.07 11.44
CA PHE A 83 -2.72 3.63 12.49
C PHE A 83 -2.87 2.72 13.69
N GLY A 84 -2.42 1.46 13.61
CA GLY A 84 -2.61 0.50 14.69
C GLY A 84 -4.02 -0.05 14.79
N THR A 85 -4.77 -0.01 13.69
CA THR A 85 -6.09 -0.61 13.58
C THR A 85 -6.40 -0.82 12.11
N ASP A 86 -7.16 -1.84 11.76
CA ASP A 86 -7.61 -2.06 10.38
C ASP A 86 -8.89 -1.26 10.03
N LYS A 87 -9.48 -0.54 10.98
CA LYS A 87 -10.77 0.18 10.84
C LYS A 87 -10.79 1.27 9.77
N PHE A 88 -9.63 1.78 9.36
CA PHE A 88 -9.54 2.85 8.37
C PHE A 88 -9.37 2.32 6.93
N HIS A 89 -9.55 1.02 6.69
CA HIS A 89 -9.38 0.41 5.38
C HIS A 89 -10.26 1.06 4.30
N THR A 90 -11.55 1.33 4.58
CA THR A 90 -12.47 1.97 3.62
C THR A 90 -12.06 3.40 3.32
N LEU A 91 -11.61 4.14 4.32
CA LEU A 91 -11.11 5.50 4.14
C LEU A 91 -9.88 5.51 3.25
N LEU A 92 -8.89 4.65 3.53
CA LEU A 92 -7.70 4.52 2.68
C LEU A 92 -8.06 4.18 1.24
N ARG A 93 -8.99 3.23 1.04
CA ARG A 93 -9.47 2.85 -0.29
C ARG A 93 -10.11 4.02 -1.04
N MET A 94 -10.96 4.79 -0.36
CA MET A 94 -11.58 5.98 -0.93
C MET A 94 -10.54 7.05 -1.32
N LEU A 95 -9.56 7.30 -0.44
CA LEU A 95 -8.51 8.27 -0.72
C LEU A 95 -7.62 7.84 -1.89
N SER A 96 -7.28 6.55 -1.96
CA SER A 96 -6.56 5.96 -3.09
C SER A 96 -7.31 6.13 -4.41
N ARG A 97 -8.64 6.01 -4.39
CA ARG A 97 -9.48 6.32 -5.55
C ARG A 97 -9.38 7.79 -5.95
N ILE A 98 -9.51 8.71 -4.99
CA ILE A 98 -9.44 10.15 -5.26
C ILE A 98 -8.07 10.50 -5.85
N GLU A 99 -7.00 9.94 -5.30
CA GLU A 99 -5.63 10.13 -5.81
C GLU A 99 -5.51 9.72 -7.28
N VAL A 100 -6.05 8.55 -7.64
CA VAL A 100 -6.02 8.05 -9.03
C VAL A 100 -6.82 8.97 -9.96
N LEU A 101 -8.02 9.39 -9.54
CA LEU A 101 -8.89 10.26 -10.34
C LEU A 101 -8.31 11.66 -10.55
N LEU A 102 -7.58 12.20 -9.57
CA LEU A 102 -6.96 13.53 -9.67
C LEU A 102 -5.64 13.51 -10.48
N HIS A 103 -5.00 12.34 -10.60
CA HIS A 103 -3.69 12.21 -11.24
C HIS A 103 -3.67 11.09 -12.30
N PRO A 104 -4.57 11.11 -13.31
CA PRO A 104 -4.66 10.03 -14.29
C PRO A 104 -3.33 9.77 -15.01
N LYS A 105 -2.55 10.81 -15.30
CA LYS A 105 -1.23 10.70 -15.95
C LYS A 105 -0.24 9.79 -15.22
N ALA A 106 -0.40 9.61 -13.90
CA ALA A 106 0.48 8.79 -13.07
C ALA A 106 0.05 7.32 -13.01
N TYR A 107 -1.16 6.98 -13.48
CA TYR A 107 -1.76 5.65 -13.27
C TYR A 107 -2.38 5.05 -14.53
N ASP A 108 -2.70 5.86 -15.53
CA ASP A 108 -3.21 5.43 -16.82
C ASP A 108 -2.04 5.09 -17.74
N ILE A 109 -1.80 3.79 -17.93
CA ILE A 109 -0.76 3.26 -18.81
C ILE A 109 -0.92 3.68 -20.28
N SER A 110 -2.12 4.11 -20.68
CA SER A 110 -2.40 4.58 -22.04
C SER A 110 -2.11 6.08 -22.22
N HIS A 111 -1.86 6.80 -21.12
CA HIS A 111 -1.57 8.22 -21.16
C HIS A 111 -0.15 8.48 -21.70
N ASN A 112 0.00 9.42 -22.64
CA ASN A 112 1.28 9.70 -23.30
C ASN A 112 2.41 10.11 -22.34
N ASP A 113 2.06 10.74 -21.22
CA ASP A 113 3.00 11.15 -20.17
C ASP A 113 3.19 10.09 -19.05
N TYR A 114 2.67 8.87 -19.21
CA TYR A 114 2.81 7.82 -18.20
C TYR A 114 4.26 7.36 -18.08
N ILE A 115 4.70 7.19 -16.83
CA ILE A 115 6.01 6.65 -16.48
C ILE A 115 5.77 5.37 -15.72
N ASP A 116 6.32 4.26 -16.22
CA ASP A 116 6.23 2.97 -15.52
C ASP A 116 7.06 3.01 -14.24
N ILE A 117 6.37 2.94 -13.11
CA ILE A 117 6.97 3.02 -11.77
C ILE A 117 7.50 1.68 -11.26
N PHE A 118 7.24 0.57 -11.94
CA PHE A 118 7.67 -0.76 -11.49
C PHE A 118 8.90 -1.28 -12.24
N GLU A 119 9.13 -0.80 -13.47
CA GLU A 119 10.25 -1.18 -14.34
C GLU A 119 10.43 -2.70 -14.57
N ASP A 120 9.45 -3.52 -14.16
CA ASP A 120 9.52 -4.98 -14.24
C ASP A 120 8.50 -5.49 -15.28
N PRO A 121 8.99 -6.07 -16.39
CA PRO A 121 8.16 -6.49 -17.53
C PRO A 121 7.23 -7.66 -17.21
N HIS A 122 7.36 -8.30 -16.04
CA HIS A 122 6.50 -9.39 -15.61
C HIS A 122 5.27 -8.94 -14.81
N HIS A 123 5.13 -7.64 -14.55
CA HIS A 123 3.93 -7.12 -13.90
C HIS A 123 2.74 -7.12 -14.87
N ALA A 124 1.64 -7.74 -14.44
CA ALA A 124 0.37 -7.59 -15.13
C ALA A 124 -0.07 -6.12 -15.04
N HIS A 125 -0.14 -5.46 -16.20
CA HIS A 125 -0.66 -4.10 -16.28
C HIS A 125 -2.19 -4.14 -16.20
N TYR A 126 -2.74 -3.36 -15.28
CA TYR A 126 -4.16 -3.07 -15.23
C TYR A 126 -4.41 -1.88 -16.15
N SER A 127 -5.45 -1.95 -16.96
CA SER A 127 -6.00 -0.75 -17.60
C SER A 127 -6.45 0.25 -16.54
N TYR A 128 -6.56 1.51 -16.92
CA TYR A 128 -7.02 2.57 -16.02
C TYR A 128 -8.43 2.28 -15.46
N ASP A 129 -9.31 1.71 -16.27
CA ASP A 129 -10.66 1.33 -15.86
C ASP A 129 -10.65 0.17 -14.85
N GLU A 130 -9.83 -0.87 -15.08
CA GLU A 130 -9.68 -1.98 -14.13
C GLU A 130 -9.08 -1.50 -12.81
N LEU A 131 -8.11 -0.58 -12.85
CA LEU A 131 -7.58 0.06 -11.64
C LEU A 131 -8.70 0.81 -10.91
N CYS A 132 -9.42 1.70 -11.60
CA CYS A 132 -10.52 2.47 -11.02
C CYS A 132 -11.59 1.56 -10.41
N GLU A 133 -11.93 0.45 -11.05
CA GLU A 133 -12.85 -0.55 -10.53
C GLU A 133 -12.30 -1.19 -9.24
N SER A 134 -11.06 -1.67 -9.28
CA SER A 134 -10.42 -2.37 -8.16
C SER A 134 -10.33 -1.52 -6.89
N ILE A 135 -10.11 -0.22 -7.03
CA ILE A 135 -10.01 0.72 -5.89
C ILE A 135 -11.37 1.28 -5.48
N SER A 136 -12.42 1.11 -6.29
CA SER A 136 -13.76 1.63 -5.99
C SER A 136 -14.68 0.60 -5.32
N LYS A 137 -14.57 -0.68 -5.68
CA LYS A 137 -15.49 -1.72 -5.21
C LYS A 137 -15.01 -2.35 -3.91
N ASP A 138 -15.92 -2.42 -2.95
CA ASP A 138 -15.65 -3.14 -1.69
C ASP A 138 -15.43 -4.63 -1.97
N GLY A 139 -14.45 -5.22 -1.29
CA GLY A 139 -14.11 -6.63 -1.43
C GLY A 139 -13.42 -7.06 -2.73
N VAL A 140 -12.99 -6.13 -3.60
CA VAL A 140 -12.20 -6.47 -4.80
C VAL A 140 -10.71 -6.47 -4.49
N TYR A 141 -9.95 -7.40 -5.07
CA TYR A 141 -8.49 -7.46 -4.86
C TYR A 141 -7.77 -6.23 -5.41
N SER A 142 -6.72 -5.81 -4.71
CA SER A 142 -5.89 -4.67 -5.09
C SER A 142 -4.67 -5.11 -5.90
N CYS A 143 -4.31 -4.34 -6.92
CA CYS A 143 -3.11 -4.56 -7.74
C CYS A 143 -1.91 -3.73 -7.25
N MET A 144 -0.75 -3.86 -7.91
CA MET A 144 0.44 -3.09 -7.53
C MET A 144 0.27 -1.58 -7.71
N LEU A 145 -0.51 -1.12 -8.69
CA LEU A 145 -0.86 0.30 -8.83
C LEU A 145 -1.64 0.82 -7.62
N ALA A 146 -2.47 -0.02 -6.98
CA ALA A 146 -3.14 0.34 -5.72
C ALA A 146 -2.13 0.52 -4.57
N VAL A 147 -1.02 -0.21 -4.57
CA VAL A 147 0.09 0.00 -3.61
C VAL A 147 0.73 1.36 -3.84
N ALA A 148 1.00 1.71 -5.10
CA ALA A 148 1.62 2.98 -5.45
C ALA A 148 0.74 4.20 -5.12
N CYS A 149 -0.57 4.17 -5.43
CA CYS A 149 -1.46 5.27 -5.08
C CYS A 149 -1.65 5.37 -3.57
N THR A 150 -1.79 4.25 -2.85
CA THR A 150 -1.91 4.26 -1.39
C THR A 150 -0.65 4.81 -0.73
N LYS A 151 0.55 4.50 -1.25
CA LYS A 151 1.83 5.09 -0.83
C LYS A 151 1.81 6.62 -0.95
N SER A 152 1.28 7.15 -2.05
CA SER A 152 1.11 8.61 -2.25
C SER A 152 0.16 9.18 -1.19
N VAL A 153 -1.03 8.58 -1.02
CA VAL A 153 -2.04 9.01 -0.04
C VAL A 153 -1.49 9.11 1.38
N ILE A 154 -0.74 8.10 1.85
CA ILE A 154 -0.25 8.05 3.23
C ILE A 154 1.08 8.78 3.43
N GLY A 155 1.76 9.19 2.35
CA GLY A 155 3.08 9.83 2.41
C GLY A 155 4.18 8.95 3.02
N LYS A 156 4.04 7.63 2.98
CA LYS A 156 4.99 6.65 3.56
C LYS A 156 5.24 5.50 2.61
N GLY A 157 6.49 5.03 2.59
CA GLY A 157 6.87 3.85 1.82
C GLY A 157 6.09 2.61 2.25
N ILE A 158 5.52 1.90 1.27
CA ILE A 158 4.93 0.57 1.46
C ILE A 158 5.88 -0.44 0.83
N MET A 159 6.16 -1.52 1.54
CA MET A 159 7.01 -2.61 1.08
C MET A 159 6.20 -3.90 1.12
N THR A 160 6.03 -4.50 -0.04
CA THR A 160 5.29 -5.75 -0.21
C THR A 160 6.26 -6.91 -0.29
N TYR A 161 5.92 -8.03 0.34
CA TYR A 161 6.67 -9.28 0.25
C TYR A 161 5.77 -10.34 -0.34
N TYR A 162 6.24 -10.96 -1.42
CA TYR A 162 5.57 -12.08 -2.04
C TYR A 162 6.45 -13.32 -1.87
N PRO A 163 5.97 -14.41 -1.25
CA PRO A 163 6.72 -15.65 -1.22
C PRO A 163 6.93 -16.14 -2.66
N PRO A 164 8.07 -16.77 -2.98
CA PRO A 164 8.26 -17.43 -4.26
C PRO A 164 7.21 -18.53 -4.45
N LYS A 165 6.79 -18.73 -5.71
CA LYS A 165 5.73 -19.69 -6.08
C LYS A 165 6.13 -21.16 -5.84
N THR A 166 7.41 -21.45 -5.75
CA THR A 166 7.95 -22.79 -5.49
C THR A 166 8.80 -22.78 -4.22
N LEU A 167 8.36 -23.57 -3.24
CA LEU A 167 9.17 -24.06 -2.12
C LEU A 167 9.68 -25.43 -2.55
N GLU A 168 10.63 -25.48 -3.49
CA GLU A 168 11.37 -26.73 -3.79
C GLU A 168 12.59 -26.86 -2.89
#